data_AF-A0A839W245-F1
#
_entry.id   AF-A0A839W245-F1
#
_cell.length_a   1.000
_cell.length_b   1.000
_cell.length_c   1.000
_cell.angle_alpha   90.00
_cell.angle_beta   90.00
_cell.angle_gamma   90.00
#
_symmetry.space_group_name_H-M   'P 1'
#
loop_
_entity.id
_entity.type
_entity.pdbx_description
1 polymer ?
#
loop_
_entity_poly.entity_id
_entity_poly.type
_entity_poly.pdbx_seq_one_letter_code
_entity_poly.pdbx_strand_id
1 'polypeptide(L)'
;MGEPGSEPACGEGSAPLFFEEVLAMWSRERTRPKRERTRYMLLSIVARHLRAFPGKLMTVEALLDEAGLSRGTFYNHFKDMDECAAVLVTLFFEHVTYRRSATKGPRSSYDAILDANMVYCRAYEANAGVYSLFSELATRDPEVLRMRERMNSEWVDRIIAVVARRRGHPFTEGERGKFEGVLRLMIAMTIESLRERFVHGDALLCRSFPTADSLAKALSDQWYKAMTEFDCPAQQTTDAT
;
A
#
# COMPACT_ATOMS: atom_id res chain seq x y z
N MET A 1 -5.34 30.64 12.39
CA MET A 1 -4.93 29.33 12.92
C MET A 1 -6.15 28.43 12.85
N GLY A 2 -6.24 27.62 11.80
CA GLY A 2 -7.35 26.67 11.64
C GLY A 2 -6.94 25.33 12.28
N GLU A 3 -7.81 24.78 13.12
CA GLU A 3 -7.64 23.46 13.71
C GLU A 3 -7.57 22.38 12.62
N PRO A 4 -6.72 21.35 12.78
CA PRO A 4 -6.76 20.18 11.91
C PRO A 4 -8.05 19.40 12.18
N GLY A 5 -8.84 19.25 11.12
CA GLY A 5 -10.15 18.60 11.14
C GLY A 5 -10.11 17.21 11.76
N SER A 6 -11.00 17.03 12.73
CA SER A 6 -11.24 15.81 13.49
C SER A 6 -11.51 14.63 12.56
N GLU A 7 -10.77 13.54 12.79
CA GLU A 7 -10.94 12.23 12.14
C GLU A 7 -12.38 11.72 12.33
N PRO A 8 -13.03 11.14 11.30
CA PRO A 8 -14.19 10.33 11.53
C PRO A 8 -13.75 9.06 12.27
N ALA A 9 -14.28 8.85 13.48
CA ALA A 9 -14.17 7.60 14.20
C ALA A 9 -14.75 6.48 13.31
N CYS A 10 -13.87 5.72 12.66
CA CYS A 10 -14.27 4.49 11.98
C CYS A 10 -14.81 3.53 13.05
N GLY A 11 -16.11 3.24 12.99
CA GLY A 11 -16.72 2.18 13.77
C GLY A 11 -16.02 0.83 13.52
N GLU A 12 -16.20 -0.10 14.45
CA GLU A 12 -15.54 -1.42 14.54
C GLU A 12 -15.90 -2.41 13.40
N GLY A 13 -16.00 -1.94 12.16
CA GLY A 13 -15.94 -2.75 10.95
C GLY A 13 -14.51 -2.74 10.40
N SER A 14 -13.99 -3.91 10.01
CA SER A 14 -12.71 -3.99 9.31
C SER A 14 -12.74 -3.07 8.08
N ALA A 15 -11.83 -2.10 8.00
CA ALA A 15 -11.78 -1.18 6.87
C ALA A 15 -11.72 -1.95 5.54
N PRO A 16 -12.49 -1.56 4.51
CA PRO A 16 -12.61 -2.32 3.26
C PRO A 16 -11.25 -2.71 2.69
N LEU A 17 -11.11 -3.96 2.26
CA LEU A 17 -9.88 -4.43 1.61
C LEU A 17 -9.78 -3.93 0.16
N PHE A 18 -10.93 -3.77 -0.48
CA PHE A 18 -11.10 -3.35 -1.85
C PHE A 18 -11.14 -1.82 -1.95
N PHE A 19 -10.25 -1.24 -2.76
CA PHE A 19 -10.21 0.22 -2.89
C PHE A 19 -11.43 0.77 -3.65
N GLU A 20 -12.06 -0.03 -4.51
CA GLU A 20 -13.33 0.36 -5.13
C GLU A 20 -14.44 0.62 -4.09
N GLU A 21 -14.44 -0.11 -2.98
CA GLU A 21 -15.41 0.07 -1.90
C GLU A 21 -15.14 1.36 -1.12
N VAL A 22 -13.86 1.69 -0.90
CA VAL A 22 -13.44 2.96 -0.28
C VAL A 22 -13.89 4.15 -1.12
N LEU A 23 -13.64 4.11 -2.43
CA LEU A 23 -14.07 5.16 -3.37
C LEU A 23 -15.59 5.26 -3.43
N ALA A 24 -16.30 4.13 -3.42
CA ALA A 24 -17.76 4.11 -3.38
C ALA A 24 -18.31 4.73 -2.09
N MET A 25 -17.69 4.52 -0.93
CA MET A 25 -18.05 5.22 0.31
C MET A 25 -17.85 6.72 0.17
N TRP A 26 -16.67 7.17 -0.29
CA TRP A 26 -16.39 8.61 -0.50
C TRP A 26 -17.36 9.26 -1.47
N SER A 27 -17.84 8.53 -2.49
CA SER A 27 -18.86 9.02 -3.42
C SER A 27 -20.23 9.29 -2.77
N ARG A 28 -20.52 8.65 -1.62
CA ARG A 28 -21.80 8.76 -0.90
C ARG A 28 -21.73 9.72 0.29
N GLU A 29 -20.54 10.16 0.68
CA GLU A 29 -20.31 11.11 1.77
C GLU A 29 -20.89 12.49 1.45
N ARG A 30 -22.07 12.80 2.02
CA ARG A 30 -22.80 14.05 1.72
C ARG A 30 -22.06 15.33 2.12
N THR A 31 -21.09 15.23 3.05
CA THR A 31 -20.20 16.32 3.45
C THR A 31 -19.28 16.77 2.33
N ARG A 32 -19.00 15.89 1.34
CA ARG A 32 -18.17 16.22 0.19
C ARG A 32 -18.96 16.95 -0.90
N PRO A 33 -18.36 17.93 -1.61
CA PRO A 33 -18.97 18.58 -2.76
C PRO A 33 -19.45 17.57 -3.81
N LYS A 34 -20.57 17.88 -4.50
CA LYS A 34 -21.14 17.01 -5.55
C LYS A 34 -20.09 16.62 -6.61
N ARG A 35 -19.23 17.56 -6.99
CA ARG A 35 -18.15 17.34 -7.96
C ARG A 35 -17.16 16.25 -7.49
N GLU A 36 -16.76 16.26 -6.23
CA GLU A 36 -15.86 15.24 -5.67
C GLU A 36 -16.55 13.88 -5.61
N ARG A 37 -17.81 13.86 -5.18
CA ARG A 37 -18.59 12.62 -5.10
C ARG A 37 -18.70 11.93 -6.47
N THR A 38 -19.01 12.68 -7.52
CA THR A 38 -19.04 12.15 -8.89
C THR A 38 -17.65 11.66 -9.33
N ARG A 39 -16.58 12.40 -8.98
CA ARG A 39 -15.20 11.97 -9.26
C ARG A 39 -14.87 10.62 -8.62
N TYR A 40 -15.19 10.42 -7.34
CA TYR A 40 -14.97 9.15 -6.65
C TYR A 40 -15.86 8.01 -7.17
N MET A 41 -17.10 8.33 -7.58
CA MET A 41 -17.95 7.34 -8.24
C MET A 41 -17.31 6.83 -9.53
N LEU A 42 -16.83 7.71 -10.41
CA LEU A 42 -16.13 7.31 -11.63
C LEU A 42 -14.89 6.45 -11.32
N LEU A 43 -14.06 6.88 -10.36
CA LEU A 43 -12.88 6.12 -9.94
C LEU A 43 -13.24 4.74 -9.36
N SER A 44 -14.35 4.62 -8.62
CA SER A 44 -14.82 3.33 -8.08
C SER A 44 -15.20 2.35 -9.19
N ILE A 45 -15.79 2.83 -10.28
CA ILE A 45 -16.12 2.02 -11.45
C ILE A 45 -14.83 1.53 -12.13
N VAL A 46 -13.86 2.43 -12.35
CA VAL A 46 -12.56 2.06 -12.92
C VAL A 46 -11.81 1.05 -12.04
N ALA A 47 -11.76 1.26 -10.73
CA ALA A 47 -11.12 0.33 -9.79
C ALA A 47 -11.78 -1.06 -9.82
N ARG A 48 -13.11 -1.10 -9.85
CA ARG A 48 -13.87 -2.35 -9.99
C ARG A 48 -13.62 -3.03 -11.34
N HIS A 49 -13.51 -2.26 -12.42
CA HIS A 49 -13.16 -2.80 -13.74
C HIS A 49 -11.79 -3.49 -13.72
N LEU A 50 -10.78 -2.85 -13.12
CA LEU A 50 -9.42 -3.41 -13.02
C LEU A 50 -9.35 -4.69 -12.19
N ARG A 51 -10.28 -4.89 -11.25
CA ARG A 51 -10.41 -6.16 -10.53
C ARG A 51 -10.87 -7.30 -11.43
N ALA A 52 -11.81 -7.05 -12.34
CA ALA A 52 -12.31 -8.05 -13.28
C ALA A 52 -11.36 -8.25 -14.47
N PHE A 53 -10.69 -7.18 -14.90
CA PHE A 53 -9.80 -7.15 -16.07
C PHE A 53 -8.46 -6.49 -15.71
N PRO A 54 -7.57 -7.18 -14.97
CA PRO A 54 -6.25 -6.64 -14.63
C PRO A 54 -5.45 -6.23 -15.88
N GLY A 55 -4.82 -5.06 -15.82
CA GLY A 55 -3.99 -4.53 -16.92
C GLY A 55 -4.77 -3.99 -18.12
N LYS A 56 -6.11 -3.96 -18.08
CA LYS A 56 -6.94 -3.39 -19.13
C LYS A 56 -7.72 -2.19 -18.61
N LEU A 57 -7.36 -1.00 -19.07
CA LEU A 57 -8.12 0.21 -18.77
C LEU A 57 -9.37 0.28 -19.66
N MET A 58 -10.50 0.66 -19.07
CA MET A 58 -11.75 0.85 -19.82
C MET A 58 -11.72 2.12 -20.68
N THR A 59 -12.60 2.21 -21.68
CA THR A 59 -12.77 3.44 -22.47
C THR A 59 -13.64 4.46 -21.74
N VAL A 60 -13.56 5.74 -22.14
CA VAL A 60 -14.43 6.80 -21.59
C VAL A 60 -15.91 6.47 -21.84
N GLU A 61 -16.22 5.96 -23.03
CA GLU A 61 -17.58 5.55 -23.41
C GLU A 61 -18.10 4.43 -22.50
N ALA A 62 -17.32 3.36 -22.30
CA ALA A 62 -17.71 2.26 -21.42
C ALA A 62 -17.93 2.72 -19.97
N LEU A 63 -17.09 3.62 -19.48
CA LEU A 63 -17.21 4.19 -18.14
C LEU A 63 -18.50 4.99 -17.97
N LEU A 64 -18.83 5.81 -18.96
CA LEU A 64 -20.03 6.65 -18.94
C LEU A 64 -21.32 5.85 -19.09
N ASP A 65 -21.30 4.82 -19.94
CA ASP A 65 -22.41 3.89 -20.11
C ASP A 65 -22.68 3.15 -18.79
N GLU A 66 -21.64 2.67 -18.12
CA GLU A 66 -21.76 2.02 -16.81
C GLU A 66 -22.19 3.00 -15.71
N ALA A 67 -21.73 4.26 -15.77
CA ALA A 67 -22.08 5.29 -14.80
C ALA A 67 -23.48 5.90 -15.02
N GLY A 68 -24.10 5.70 -16.18
CA GLY A 68 -25.34 6.37 -16.58
C GLY A 68 -25.18 7.89 -16.73
N LEU A 69 -24.01 8.35 -17.20
CA LEU A 69 -23.67 9.78 -17.29
C LEU A 69 -23.43 10.24 -18.74
N SER A 70 -23.63 11.53 -18.98
CA SER A 70 -23.33 12.13 -20.29
C SER A 70 -21.83 12.32 -20.51
N ARG A 71 -21.41 12.37 -21.79
CA ARG A 71 -20.01 12.60 -22.19
C ARG A 71 -19.38 13.84 -21.56
N GLY A 72 -20.11 14.94 -21.51
CA GLY A 72 -19.64 16.18 -20.87
C GLY A 72 -19.34 16.04 -19.39
N THR A 73 -19.93 15.06 -18.69
CA THR A 73 -19.69 14.84 -17.27
C THR A 73 -18.26 14.38 -17.01
N PHE A 74 -17.74 13.42 -17.80
CA PHE A 74 -16.37 12.92 -17.63
C PHE A 74 -15.34 14.04 -17.76
N TYR A 75 -15.47 14.86 -18.82
CA TYR A 75 -14.51 15.93 -19.11
C TYR A 75 -14.52 17.10 -18.11
N ASN A 76 -15.53 17.17 -17.22
CA ASN A 76 -15.51 18.09 -16.07
C ASN A 76 -14.59 17.60 -14.91
N HIS A 77 -14.16 16.34 -14.96
CA HIS A 77 -13.38 15.68 -13.91
C HIS A 77 -12.00 15.23 -14.39
N PHE A 78 -11.89 14.74 -15.64
CA PHE A 78 -10.67 14.17 -16.21
C PHE A 78 -10.56 14.53 -17.69
N LYS A 79 -9.36 14.81 -18.17
CA LYS A 79 -9.05 15.09 -19.57
C LYS A 79 -9.13 13.84 -20.44
N ASP A 80 -8.72 12.69 -19.90
CA ASP A 80 -8.65 11.39 -20.55
C ASP A 80 -8.58 10.26 -19.49
N MET A 81 -8.55 9.02 -19.97
CA MET A 81 -8.45 7.84 -19.09
C MET A 81 -7.08 7.72 -18.43
N ASP A 82 -6.01 8.25 -19.02
CA ASP A 82 -4.67 8.22 -18.43
C ASP A 82 -4.59 9.12 -17.18
N GLU A 83 -5.18 10.32 -17.22
CA GLU A 83 -5.33 11.16 -16.04
C GLU A 83 -6.22 10.49 -14.99
N CYS A 84 -7.33 9.87 -15.41
CA CYS A 84 -8.20 9.13 -14.50
C CYS A 84 -7.44 8.00 -13.78
N ALA A 85 -6.63 7.23 -14.53
CA ALA A 85 -5.77 6.17 -14.04
C ALA A 85 -4.69 6.67 -13.07
N ALA A 86 -3.99 7.76 -13.42
CA ALA A 86 -2.98 8.37 -12.57
C ALA A 86 -3.58 8.84 -11.23
N VAL A 87 -4.74 9.51 -11.28
CA VAL A 87 -5.47 9.94 -10.07
C VAL A 87 -5.89 8.75 -9.22
N LEU A 88 -6.41 7.68 -9.84
CA LEU A 88 -6.80 6.46 -9.14
C LEU A 88 -5.62 5.85 -8.37
N VAL A 89 -4.48 5.71 -9.05
CA VAL A 89 -3.25 5.14 -8.49
C VAL A 89 -2.72 6.00 -7.35
N THR A 90 -2.68 7.33 -7.50
CA THR A 90 -2.23 8.23 -6.44
C THR A 90 -3.10 8.11 -5.19
N LEU A 91 -4.43 8.19 -5.33
CA LEU A 91 -5.35 8.05 -4.20
C LEU A 91 -5.24 6.67 -3.53
N PHE A 92 -5.01 5.62 -4.32
CA PHE A 92 -4.81 4.27 -3.80
C PHE A 92 -3.57 4.20 -2.91
N PHE A 93 -2.44 4.73 -3.36
CA PHE A 93 -1.20 4.69 -2.59
C PHE A 93 -1.25 5.60 -1.35
N GLU A 94 -1.93 6.75 -1.42
CA GLU A 94 -2.22 7.57 -0.24
C GLU A 94 -3.03 6.79 0.81
N HIS A 95 -4.08 6.09 0.36
CA HIS A 95 -4.91 5.26 1.23
C HIS A 95 -4.13 4.11 1.89
N VAL A 96 -3.31 3.38 1.11
CA VAL A 96 -2.48 2.29 1.63
C VAL A 96 -1.45 2.82 2.65
N THR A 97 -0.85 3.98 2.38
CA THR A 97 0.12 4.62 3.30
C THR A 97 -0.53 4.97 4.64
N TYR A 98 -1.73 5.57 4.61
CA TYR A 98 -2.47 5.91 5.81
C TYR A 98 -2.80 4.67 6.64
N ARG A 99 -3.29 3.59 6.01
CA ARG A 99 -3.63 2.34 6.72
C ARG A 99 -2.43 1.70 7.42
N ARG A 100 -1.24 1.75 6.82
CA ARG A 100 0.00 1.23 7.43
C ARG A 100 0.39 1.97 8.73
N SER A 101 -0.09 3.20 8.94
CA SER A 101 0.23 4.01 10.11
C SER A 101 -0.69 3.76 11.31
N ALA A 102 -1.78 2.99 11.14
CA ALA A 102 -2.84 2.86 12.14
C ALA A 102 -2.65 1.72 13.16
N THR A 103 -1.65 0.86 13.02
CA THR A 103 -1.46 -0.31 13.92
C THR A 103 -0.89 0.10 15.27
N LYS A 104 -1.66 -0.11 16.36
CA LYS A 104 -1.28 0.18 17.76
C LYS A 104 -1.32 -1.09 18.63
N GLY A 105 -0.58 -1.10 19.74
CA GLY A 105 -0.63 -2.13 20.79
C GLY A 105 0.68 -2.90 21.01
N PRO A 106 0.91 -3.44 22.23
CA PRO A 106 2.10 -4.25 22.53
C PRO A 106 2.03 -5.59 21.79
N ARG A 107 3.08 -5.92 21.02
CA ARG A 107 3.23 -7.15 20.25
C ARG A 107 4.67 -7.64 20.30
N SER A 108 4.90 -8.93 20.08
CA SER A 108 6.25 -9.42 19.80
C SER A 108 6.77 -8.84 18.48
N SER A 109 8.10 -8.85 18.27
CA SER A 109 8.69 -8.41 16.99
C SER A 109 8.12 -9.17 15.81
N TYR A 110 7.96 -10.49 15.94
CA TYR A 110 7.43 -11.33 14.87
C TYR A 110 5.97 -11.03 14.58
N ASP A 111 5.12 -10.91 15.60
CA ASP A 111 3.69 -10.64 15.40
C ASP A 111 3.46 -9.29 14.74
N ALA A 112 4.26 -8.28 15.07
CA ALA A 112 4.19 -6.97 14.40
C ALA A 112 4.56 -7.06 12.90
N ILE A 113 5.57 -7.88 12.55
CA ILE A 113 5.95 -8.13 11.15
C ILE A 113 4.84 -8.90 10.43
N LEU A 114 4.30 -9.95 11.06
CA LEU A 114 3.26 -10.79 10.50
C LEU A 114 1.99 -9.98 10.23
N ASP A 115 1.52 -9.20 11.20
CA ASP A 115 0.35 -8.33 11.04
C ASP A 115 0.53 -7.36 9.87
N ALA A 116 1.70 -6.69 9.78
CA ALA A 116 2.00 -5.76 8.70
C ALA A 116 2.01 -6.46 7.32
N ASN A 117 2.63 -7.63 7.22
CA ASN A 117 2.68 -8.41 5.99
C ASN A 117 1.30 -8.98 5.62
N MET A 118 0.48 -9.42 6.58
CA MET A 118 -0.89 -9.89 6.32
C MET A 118 -1.76 -8.76 5.76
N VAL A 119 -1.72 -7.58 6.38
CA VAL A 119 -2.45 -6.41 5.87
C VAL A 119 -1.98 -6.07 4.46
N TYR A 120 -0.67 -6.07 4.22
CA TYR A 120 -0.14 -5.71 2.92
C TYR A 120 -0.44 -6.74 1.82
N CYS A 121 -0.27 -8.04 2.10
CA CYS A 121 -0.56 -9.11 1.14
C CYS A 121 -2.05 -9.17 0.77
N ARG A 122 -2.95 -9.05 1.75
CA ARG A 122 -4.40 -9.02 1.50
C ARG A 122 -4.81 -7.79 0.70
N ALA A 123 -4.24 -6.63 1.02
CA ALA A 123 -4.48 -5.42 0.24
C ALA A 123 -3.95 -5.56 -1.20
N TYR A 124 -2.81 -6.22 -1.39
CA TYR A 124 -2.24 -6.48 -2.72
C TYR A 124 -3.12 -7.42 -3.54
N GLU A 125 -3.53 -8.55 -2.95
CA GLU A 125 -4.44 -9.52 -3.57
C GLU A 125 -5.76 -8.85 -4.00
N ALA A 126 -6.39 -8.09 -3.10
CA ALA A 126 -7.65 -7.40 -3.36
C ALA A 126 -7.55 -6.34 -4.47
N ASN A 127 -6.36 -5.75 -4.67
CA ASN A 127 -6.16 -4.59 -5.55
C ASN A 127 -5.10 -4.83 -6.64
N ALA A 128 -4.86 -6.10 -7.02
CA ALA A 128 -3.80 -6.48 -7.97
C ALA A 128 -3.91 -5.75 -9.32
N GLY A 129 -5.14 -5.48 -9.79
CA GLY A 129 -5.39 -4.70 -11.00
C GLY A 129 -4.89 -3.25 -10.91
N VAL A 130 -5.03 -2.60 -9.75
CA VAL A 130 -4.52 -1.24 -9.52
C VAL A 130 -2.98 -1.24 -9.43
N TYR A 131 -2.40 -2.27 -8.81
CA TYR A 131 -0.94 -2.46 -8.80
C TYR A 131 -0.35 -2.72 -10.20
N SER A 132 -1.06 -3.48 -11.04
CA SER A 132 -0.70 -3.68 -12.45
C SER A 132 -0.71 -2.35 -13.20
N LEU A 133 -1.77 -1.56 -13.05
CA LEU A 133 -1.90 -0.24 -13.68
C LEU A 133 -0.80 0.72 -13.23
N PHE A 134 -0.48 0.74 -11.94
CA PHE A 134 0.65 1.53 -11.42
C PHE A 134 1.95 1.21 -12.16
N SER A 135 2.23 -0.07 -12.41
CA SER A 135 3.47 -0.46 -13.08
C SER A 135 3.53 -0.05 -14.53
N GLU A 136 2.41 -0.10 -15.23
CA GLU A 136 2.33 0.45 -16.58
C GLU A 136 2.61 1.97 -16.55
N LEU A 137 1.92 2.72 -15.67
CA LEU A 137 2.11 4.16 -15.55
C LEU A 137 3.54 4.54 -15.17
N ALA A 138 4.16 3.81 -14.23
CA ALA A 138 5.53 4.07 -13.77
C ALA A 138 6.59 3.92 -14.88
N THR A 139 6.30 3.21 -15.98
CA THR A 139 7.19 3.15 -17.15
C THR A 139 7.16 4.41 -18.01
N ARG A 140 6.10 5.22 -17.91
CA ARG A 140 5.86 6.42 -18.73
C ARG A 140 5.90 7.72 -17.93
N ASP A 141 5.63 7.65 -16.62
CA ASP A 141 5.62 8.79 -15.71
C ASP A 141 6.57 8.57 -14.51
N PRO A 142 7.75 9.23 -14.52
CA PRO A 142 8.70 9.16 -13.42
C PRO A 142 8.16 9.70 -12.08
N GLU A 143 7.16 10.58 -12.05
CA GLU A 143 6.60 11.10 -10.80
C GLU A 143 5.85 10.01 -10.03
N VAL A 144 5.11 9.15 -10.73
CA VAL A 144 4.43 7.99 -10.14
C VAL A 144 5.44 7.05 -9.49
N LEU A 145 6.59 6.83 -10.12
CA LEU A 145 7.68 6.04 -9.54
C LEU A 145 8.26 6.72 -8.29
N ARG A 146 8.55 8.03 -8.35
CA ARG A 146 9.08 8.81 -7.21
C ARG A 146 8.14 8.80 -6.01
N MET A 147 6.83 8.85 -6.24
CA MET A 147 5.83 8.72 -5.18
C MET A 147 5.98 7.42 -4.39
N ARG A 148 6.10 6.28 -5.09
CA ARG A 148 6.34 4.97 -4.45
C ARG A 148 7.66 4.95 -3.68
N GLU A 149 8.72 5.52 -4.25
CA GLU A 149 10.03 5.56 -3.59
C GLU A 149 9.98 6.37 -2.30
N ARG A 150 9.34 7.54 -2.29
CA ARG A 150 9.13 8.33 -1.08
C ARG A 150 8.40 7.53 0.00
N MET A 151 7.32 6.84 -0.36
CA MET A 151 6.55 6.02 0.58
C MET A 151 7.39 4.87 1.17
N ASN A 152 8.25 4.25 0.35
CA ASN A 152 9.15 3.20 0.81
C ASN A 152 10.20 3.77 1.77
N SER A 153 10.76 4.95 1.49
CA SER A 153 11.69 5.63 2.40
C SER A 153 11.03 5.98 3.73
N GLU A 154 9.83 6.56 3.72
CA GLU A 154 9.06 6.85 4.94
C GLU A 154 8.72 5.58 5.74
N TRP A 155 8.54 4.44 5.07
CA TRP A 155 8.36 3.16 5.74
C TRP A 155 9.65 2.65 6.40
N VAL A 156 10.78 2.78 5.70
CA VAL A 156 12.12 2.45 6.23
C VAL A 156 12.41 3.26 7.49
N ASP A 157 12.22 4.59 7.44
CA ASP A 157 12.46 5.49 8.57
C ASP A 157 11.61 5.10 9.79
N ARG A 158 10.35 4.70 9.57
CA ARG A 158 9.47 4.23 10.64
C ARG A 158 9.97 2.94 11.27
N ILE A 159 10.40 1.96 10.49
CA ILE A 159 10.94 0.70 11.02
C ILE A 159 12.20 0.99 11.86
N ILE A 160 13.12 1.81 11.33
CA ILE A 160 14.34 2.20 12.05
C ILE A 160 14.00 2.86 13.38
N ALA A 161 13.04 3.80 13.39
CA ALA A 161 12.62 4.46 14.61
C ALA A 161 12.01 3.49 15.64
N VAL A 162 11.26 2.49 15.20
CA VAL A 162 10.69 1.45 16.09
C VAL A 162 11.79 0.57 16.68
N VAL A 163 12.73 0.11 15.84
CA VAL A 163 13.84 -0.76 16.29
C VAL A 163 14.79 0.01 17.20
N ALA A 164 15.13 1.26 16.88
CA ALA A 164 15.98 2.11 17.74
C ALA A 164 15.40 2.28 19.15
N ARG A 165 14.08 2.50 19.25
CA ARG A 165 13.38 2.56 20.55
C ARG A 165 13.45 1.24 21.30
N ARG A 166 13.30 0.11 20.61
CA ARG A 166 13.33 -1.24 21.22
C ARG A 166 14.73 -1.61 21.72
N ARG A 167 15.79 -1.29 20.97
CA ARG A 167 17.18 -1.56 21.36
C ARG A 167 17.65 -0.72 22.55
N GLY A 168 17.05 0.45 22.76
CA GLY A 168 17.40 1.37 23.86
C GLY A 168 18.65 2.23 23.61
N HIS A 169 19.22 2.20 22.41
CA HIS A 169 20.33 3.06 22.01
C HIS A 169 20.25 3.43 20.51
N PRO A 170 20.82 4.57 20.08
CA PRO A 170 20.82 4.94 18.68
C PRO A 170 21.70 4.02 17.83
N PHE A 171 21.38 3.92 16.54
CA PHE A 171 22.26 3.32 15.54
C PHE A 171 23.46 4.23 15.28
N THR A 172 24.65 3.66 15.11
CA THR A 172 25.76 4.34 14.44
C THR A 172 25.43 4.59 12.96
N GLU A 173 26.16 5.50 12.31
CA GLU A 173 25.96 5.79 10.88
C GLU A 173 26.12 4.54 10.00
N GLY A 174 27.13 3.72 10.28
CA GLY A 174 27.38 2.48 9.54
C GLY A 174 26.30 1.42 9.75
N GLU A 175 25.86 1.19 11.00
CA GLU A 175 24.76 0.25 11.27
C GLU A 175 23.45 0.72 10.61
N ARG A 176 23.18 2.03 10.68
CA ARG A 176 21.98 2.62 10.08
C ARG A 176 21.99 2.41 8.56
N GLY A 177 23.09 2.76 7.89
CA GLY A 177 23.19 2.60 6.44
C GLY A 177 23.06 1.14 5.98
N LYS A 178 23.65 0.20 6.74
CA LYS A 178 23.45 -1.25 6.49
C LYS A 178 21.99 -1.64 6.66
N PHE A 179 21.34 -1.18 7.72
CA PHE A 179 19.95 -1.54 8.01
C PHE A 179 18.99 -0.97 6.96
N GLU A 180 19.17 0.29 6.55
CA GLU A 180 18.43 0.93 5.45
C GLU A 180 18.53 0.10 4.15
N GLY A 181 19.75 -0.34 3.80
CA GLY A 181 19.99 -1.19 2.64
C GLY A 181 19.24 -2.53 2.74
N VAL A 182 19.33 -3.23 3.87
CA VAL A 182 18.60 -4.48 4.11
C VAL A 182 17.09 -4.27 4.00
N LEU A 183 16.54 -3.23 4.63
CA LEU A 183 15.12 -2.92 4.54
C LEU A 183 14.69 -2.63 3.10
N ARG A 184 15.49 -1.89 2.32
CA ARG A 184 15.17 -1.61 0.91
C ARG A 184 15.14 -2.87 0.06
N LEU A 185 16.07 -3.79 0.26
CA LEU A 185 16.10 -5.11 -0.39
C LEU A 185 14.87 -5.94 -0.02
N MET A 186 14.55 -6.01 1.27
CA MET A 186 13.38 -6.75 1.76
C MET A 186 12.07 -6.19 1.19
N ILE A 187 11.92 -4.86 1.11
CA ILE A 187 10.78 -4.20 0.46
C ILE A 187 10.71 -4.58 -1.02
N ALA A 188 11.83 -4.51 -1.75
CA ALA A 188 11.87 -4.83 -3.17
C ALA A 188 11.47 -6.29 -3.45
N MET A 189 12.07 -7.24 -2.73
CA MET A 189 11.76 -8.66 -2.85
C MET A 189 10.29 -8.95 -2.48
N THR A 190 9.77 -8.26 -1.47
CA THR A 190 8.35 -8.38 -1.08
C THR A 190 7.43 -7.91 -2.18
N ILE A 191 7.63 -6.69 -2.70
CA ILE A 191 6.80 -6.11 -3.77
C ILE A 191 6.83 -6.99 -5.02
N GLU A 192 8.01 -7.47 -5.40
CA GLU A 192 8.15 -8.28 -6.61
C GLU A 192 7.53 -9.67 -6.44
N SER A 193 7.71 -10.31 -5.29
CA SER A 193 7.04 -11.60 -5.01
C SER A 193 5.52 -11.48 -5.05
N LEU A 194 4.96 -10.35 -4.57
CA LEU A 194 3.52 -10.07 -4.64
C LEU A 194 3.06 -9.83 -6.08
N ARG A 195 3.84 -9.10 -6.88
CA ARG A 195 3.55 -8.88 -8.30
C ARG A 195 3.54 -10.20 -9.08
N GLU A 196 4.63 -10.97 -8.98
CA GLU A 196 4.76 -12.25 -9.67
C GLU A 196 3.59 -13.17 -9.31
N ARG A 197 3.22 -13.19 -8.03
CA ARG A 197 2.11 -14.01 -7.56
C ARG A 197 0.73 -13.51 -8.00
N PHE A 198 0.39 -12.26 -7.76
CA PHE A 198 -0.98 -11.74 -7.86
C PHE A 198 -1.30 -11.04 -9.17
N VAL A 199 -0.28 -10.58 -9.90
CA VAL A 199 -0.44 -9.91 -11.20
C VAL A 199 -0.08 -10.86 -12.34
N HIS A 200 1.08 -11.53 -12.25
CA HIS A 200 1.57 -12.40 -13.33
C HIS A 200 1.11 -13.85 -13.20
N GLY A 201 0.66 -14.26 -12.01
CA GLY A 201 0.14 -15.61 -11.78
C GLY A 201 1.25 -16.67 -11.85
N ASP A 202 2.46 -16.36 -11.38
CA ASP A 202 3.58 -17.29 -11.37
C ASP A 202 3.17 -18.64 -10.76
N ALA A 203 3.39 -19.72 -11.52
CA ALA A 203 2.86 -21.04 -11.18
C ALA A 203 3.51 -21.62 -9.92
N LEU A 204 4.79 -21.33 -9.67
CA LEU A 204 5.51 -21.81 -8.50
C LEU A 204 5.02 -21.12 -7.23
N LEU A 205 4.88 -19.79 -7.26
CA LEU A 205 4.39 -18.99 -6.15
C LEU A 205 2.91 -19.29 -5.86
N CYS A 206 2.09 -19.47 -6.90
CA CYS A 206 0.69 -19.87 -6.74
C CYS A 206 0.55 -21.23 -6.05
N ARG A 207 1.37 -22.21 -6.42
CA ARG A 207 1.36 -23.54 -5.77
C ARG A 207 1.93 -23.50 -4.36
N SER A 208 3.02 -22.78 -4.15
CA SER A 208 3.74 -22.77 -2.86
C SER A 208 3.02 -21.94 -1.79
N PHE A 209 2.31 -20.87 -2.21
CA PHE A 209 1.65 -19.94 -1.31
C PHE A 209 0.22 -19.67 -1.78
N PRO A 210 -0.71 -20.63 -1.70
CA PRO A 210 -2.03 -20.56 -2.35
C PRO A 210 -2.93 -19.42 -1.88
N THR A 211 -2.61 -18.74 -0.78
CA THR A 211 -3.36 -17.59 -0.25
C THR A 211 -2.44 -16.41 0.08
N ALA A 212 -2.99 -15.19 0.14
CA ALA A 212 -2.26 -14.03 0.65
C ALA A 212 -1.66 -14.26 2.05
N ASP A 213 -2.38 -14.96 2.92
CA ASP A 213 -1.92 -15.25 4.28
C ASP A 213 -0.72 -16.21 4.30
N SER A 214 -0.73 -17.23 3.43
CA SER A 214 0.41 -18.16 3.32
C SER A 214 1.67 -17.47 2.80
N LEU A 215 1.54 -16.54 1.84
CA LEU A 215 2.66 -15.74 1.36
C LEU A 215 3.12 -14.74 2.43
N ALA A 216 2.19 -14.09 3.14
CA ALA A 216 2.49 -13.17 4.22
C ALA A 216 3.31 -13.84 5.33
N LYS A 217 2.95 -15.07 5.71
CA LYS A 217 3.71 -15.85 6.70
C LYS A 217 5.13 -16.12 6.23
N ALA A 218 5.30 -16.60 4.99
CA ALA A 218 6.61 -16.90 4.43
C ALA A 218 7.51 -15.64 4.32
N LEU A 219 6.93 -14.52 3.90
CA LEU A 219 7.63 -13.23 3.90
C LEU A 219 8.03 -12.82 5.32
N SER A 220 7.14 -12.99 6.29
CA SER A 220 7.40 -12.63 7.70
C SER A 220 8.55 -13.41 8.30
N ASP A 221 8.69 -14.69 7.96
CA ASP A 221 9.83 -15.50 8.39
C ASP A 221 11.16 -14.96 7.85
N GLN A 222 11.18 -14.44 6.61
CA GLN A 222 12.38 -13.83 6.02
C GLN A 222 12.66 -12.45 6.63
N TRP A 223 11.63 -11.63 6.78
CA TRP A 223 11.72 -10.33 7.44
C TRP A 223 12.21 -10.44 8.87
N TYR A 224 11.70 -11.40 9.64
CA TYR A 224 12.12 -11.61 11.02
C TYR A 224 13.60 -11.98 11.10
N LYS A 225 14.07 -12.93 10.28
CA LYS A 225 15.50 -13.28 10.20
C LYS A 225 16.35 -12.07 9.84
N ALA A 226 15.97 -11.30 8.83
CA ALA A 226 16.69 -10.10 8.41
C ALA A 226 16.74 -9.02 9.52
N MET A 227 15.68 -8.90 10.32
CA MET A 227 15.60 -7.92 11.40
C MET A 227 16.35 -8.32 12.67
N THR A 228 16.48 -9.61 12.96
CA THR A 228 17.08 -10.07 14.24
C THR A 228 18.51 -9.58 14.46
N GLU A 229 19.30 -9.38 13.41
CA GLU A 229 20.65 -8.81 13.50
C GLU A 229 20.62 -7.38 14.09
N PHE A 230 19.55 -6.63 13.82
CA PHE A 230 19.41 -5.23 14.20
C PHE A 230 18.58 -5.04 15.47
N ASP A 231 17.87 -6.05 15.95
CA ASP A 231 17.02 -5.98 17.16
C ASP A 231 17.83 -6.17 18.47
N CYS A 232 19.14 -6.49 18.39
CA CYS A 232 19.94 -6.88 19.55
C CYS A 232 20.08 -5.73 20.58
N PRO A 233 19.74 -5.95 21.87
CA PRO A 233 20.14 -5.05 22.94
C PRO A 233 21.66 -4.97 22.99
N ALA A 234 22.23 -3.81 23.30
CA ALA A 234 23.67 -3.67 23.50
C ALA A 234 24.19 -4.82 24.38
N GLN A 235 25.11 -5.62 23.85
CA GLN A 235 25.86 -6.55 24.69
C GLN A 235 26.48 -5.70 25.79
N GLN A 236 26.06 -5.93 27.05
CA GLN A 236 26.81 -5.42 28.19
C GLN A 236 28.19 -6.03 28.06
N THR A 237 29.16 -5.24 27.59
CA THR A 237 30.57 -5.53 27.74
C THR A 237 30.81 -5.78 29.21
N THR A 238 30.82 -7.04 29.57
CA THR A 238 31.25 -7.50 30.87
C THR A 238 32.77 -7.40 30.80
N ASP A 239 33.28 -6.20 31.05
CA ASP A 239 34.68 -6.01 31.36
C ASP A 239 34.91 -6.74 32.69
N ALA A 240 35.39 -7.97 32.57
CA ALA A 240 35.92 -8.72 33.68
C ALA A 240 37.24 -8.05 34.10
N THR A 241 37.22 -7.59 35.34
CA THR A 241 38.30 -6.94 36.11
C THR A 241 39.63 -7.68 36.06
#